data_AF-T0S4L3-F1
#
_entry.id   AF-T0S4L3-F1
#
_cell.length_a   1.000
_cell.length_b   1.000
_cell.length_c   1.000
_cell.angle_alpha   90.00
_cell.angle_beta   90.00
_cell.angle_gamma   90.00
#
_symmetry.space_group_name_H-M   'P 1'
#
loop_
_entity.id
_entity.type
_entity.pdbx_description
1 polymer ?
#
loop_
_entity_poly.entity_id
_entity_poly.type
_entity_poly.pdbx_seq_one_letter_code
_entity_poly.pdbx_strand_id
1 'polypeptide(L)'
;MGSSSASSAMTSSVVSSSATGATAMGQAAEILRTPSWRRSEKAKSAQFAFYTMLKSTLLCATVALAAAGGLPPVCPPKFDYNIDYYGNDLRWTTRSNPSDCCMDCIETINCWIFTWYNGHCYLKGKMAQQTYCNGCVVGVMDAPPISAINPNANTTQPSTTQPSTATQAPPSTTPVPKATAVFQYSNLKGSGSYSMVTELEGCQKTSVTTSGPIAPFHEDVSMVFRGPMDIYNIAVFQKGGNGWTKTSKYGGGAASNLVFMNNANPDKFNGKAPQGYASVDGVTFSKSAQAFSGALQAASDPSNIYGGPGIATGAEVNIMQEAKCTPETCKGFYDGTYGLQGWAGSKIFATKVKMGESGLPAIWMLHGQVVRANQYGCNCRGLADPGGCGELDIAEVLTPGASTLATHYYYLDTHPSPGKDTWANVLPNQEVTYVTILDEASGVIKVLQFPGDAFSVFSGDSLSAESVAALLAQ
;
A
#
# COMPACT_ATOMS: atom_id res chain seq x y z
N MET A 1 60.34 -19.55 -18.38
CA MET A 1 61.66 -20.18 -18.17
C MET A 1 62.29 -19.52 -16.95
N GLY A 2 62.59 -20.30 -15.92
CA GLY A 2 63.08 -19.82 -14.62
C GLY A 2 62.77 -20.89 -13.56
N SER A 3 63.81 -21.61 -13.19
CA SER A 3 63.83 -22.96 -12.65
C SER A 3 63.77 -23.06 -11.12
N SER A 4 63.26 -24.21 -10.65
CA SER A 4 63.75 -25.04 -9.52
C SER A 4 63.72 -24.45 -8.10
N SER A 5 63.29 -25.15 -7.05
CA SER A 5 63.50 -26.57 -6.74
C SER A 5 62.53 -27.05 -5.65
N ALA A 6 62.16 -28.32 -5.76
CA ALA A 6 61.47 -29.11 -4.76
C ALA A 6 62.46 -29.60 -3.67
N SER A 7 61.97 -29.92 -2.46
CA SER A 7 61.80 -31.34 -2.09
C SER A 7 61.31 -31.57 -0.66
N SER A 8 60.40 -32.56 -0.60
CA SER A 8 60.30 -33.64 0.38
C SER A 8 59.57 -33.44 1.70
N ALA A 9 58.40 -34.08 1.72
CA ALA A 9 57.66 -34.60 2.85
C ALA A 9 58.31 -35.85 3.48
N MET A 10 57.94 -36.16 4.73
CA MET A 10 57.52 -37.49 5.23
C MET A 10 57.22 -37.38 6.74
N THR A 11 55.95 -37.46 7.15
CA THR A 11 55.26 -38.62 7.76
C THR A 11 55.82 -39.10 9.11
N SER A 12 54.97 -39.12 10.15
CA SER A 12 54.48 -40.34 10.83
C SER A 12 54.05 -40.09 12.30
N SER A 13 52.74 -40.27 12.54
CA SER A 13 52.15 -41.21 13.52
C SER A 13 52.20 -41.02 15.05
N VAL A 14 50.98 -40.86 15.60
CA VAL A 14 50.29 -41.66 16.66
C VAL A 14 50.84 -41.65 18.11
N VAL A 15 50.00 -41.27 19.08
CA VAL A 15 49.37 -42.12 20.12
C VAL A 15 48.90 -41.27 21.31
N SER A 16 47.62 -41.48 21.64
CA SER A 16 46.84 -41.10 22.81
C SER A 16 47.37 -41.57 24.16
N SER A 17 47.09 -40.85 25.25
CA SER A 17 46.66 -41.48 26.50
C SER A 17 45.96 -40.50 27.44
N SER A 18 45.16 -41.10 28.32
CA SER A 18 43.97 -40.63 29.00
C SER A 18 44.18 -40.29 30.48
N ALA A 19 43.30 -39.40 30.98
CA ALA A 19 42.60 -39.37 32.28
C ALA A 19 43.28 -39.87 33.57
N THR A 20 43.16 -39.09 34.66
CA THR A 20 42.35 -39.38 35.88
C THR A 20 42.75 -38.48 37.06
N GLY A 21 41.80 -38.20 37.97
CA GLY A 21 42.13 -37.89 39.38
C GLY A 21 41.38 -36.71 40.00
N ALA A 22 40.41 -37.02 40.87
CA ALA A 22 39.54 -36.10 41.62
C ALA A 22 40.03 -35.85 43.08
N THR A 23 39.20 -35.13 43.87
CA THR A 23 39.18 -34.87 45.35
C THR A 23 39.77 -33.51 45.79
N ALA A 24 39.26 -32.71 46.75
CA ALA A 24 38.22 -32.86 47.79
C ALA A 24 37.65 -31.49 48.25
N MET A 25 36.56 -31.55 49.03
CA MET A 25 35.78 -30.50 49.71
C MET A 25 36.46 -29.82 50.93
N GLY A 26 35.95 -28.65 51.36
CA GLY A 26 35.84 -28.33 52.81
C GLY A 26 35.89 -26.86 53.28
N GLN A 27 34.70 -26.26 53.52
CA GLN A 27 34.25 -25.42 54.68
C GLN A 27 35.00 -24.11 55.07
N ALA A 28 34.44 -23.12 55.80
CA ALA A 28 33.11 -22.58 56.17
C ALA A 28 33.35 -21.35 57.11
N ALA A 29 32.46 -20.34 57.13
CA ALA A 29 32.13 -19.39 58.24
C ALA A 29 31.12 -18.34 57.71
N GLU A 30 29.81 -18.33 57.98
CA GLU A 30 28.97 -18.19 59.21
C GLU A 30 28.63 -16.71 59.57
N ILE A 31 27.44 -16.20 59.17
CA ILE A 31 26.15 -15.93 59.89
C ILE A 31 26.12 -14.72 60.86
N LEU A 32 25.13 -13.81 60.66
CA LEU A 32 24.28 -13.18 61.69
C LEU A 32 22.88 -12.85 61.06
N ARG A 33 21.82 -13.60 61.39
CA ARG A 33 20.69 -13.29 62.34
C ARG A 33 19.63 -12.30 61.78
N THR A 34 18.31 -12.53 61.69
CA THR A 34 17.26 -13.10 62.61
C THR A 34 15.92 -13.35 61.82
N PRO A 35 14.73 -13.62 62.43
CA PRO A 35 14.19 -14.94 62.73
C PRO A 35 12.83 -15.28 62.07
N SER A 36 12.45 -16.55 62.20
CA SER A 36 11.27 -17.22 61.68
C SER A 36 10.00 -17.04 62.53
N TRP A 37 8.83 -17.11 61.88
CA TRP A 37 7.57 -17.57 62.49
C TRP A 37 6.82 -18.48 61.51
N ARG A 38 6.69 -19.75 61.86
CA ARG A 38 5.70 -20.69 61.30
C ARG A 38 4.36 -20.48 62.02
N ARG A 39 3.24 -20.55 61.28
CA ARG A 39 1.90 -21.01 61.72
C ARG A 39 1.06 -21.27 60.46
N SER A 40 0.88 -22.54 60.09
CA SER A 40 -0.28 -23.38 60.43
C SER A 40 -1.47 -23.16 59.49
N GLU A 41 -1.60 -24.07 58.53
CA GLU A 41 -2.84 -24.34 57.80
C GLU A 41 -3.96 -24.73 58.79
N LYS A 42 -5.20 -24.44 58.39
CA LYS A 42 -6.47 -24.73 59.07
C LYS A 42 -6.88 -23.78 60.19
N ALA A 43 -7.60 -22.72 59.82
CA ALA A 43 -8.89 -22.38 60.42
C ALA A 43 -9.57 -21.25 59.63
N LYS A 44 -10.90 -21.30 59.59
CA LYS A 44 -11.86 -20.25 59.17
C LYS A 44 -12.40 -20.35 57.74
N SER A 45 -13.03 -21.50 57.49
CA SER A 45 -14.37 -21.52 56.91
C SER A 45 -15.37 -20.84 57.87
N ALA A 46 -16.39 -20.23 57.29
CA ALA A 46 -17.55 -19.57 57.92
C ALA A 46 -17.31 -18.16 58.46
N GLN A 47 -17.61 -17.16 57.61
CA GLN A 47 -18.53 -16.08 57.94
C GLN A 47 -18.93 -15.29 56.67
N PHE A 48 -20.23 -15.35 56.33
CA PHE A 48 -21.06 -14.32 55.67
C PHE A 48 -20.69 -13.96 54.20
N ALA A 49 -21.36 -14.39 53.13
CA ALA A 49 -22.80 -14.56 52.90
C ALA A 49 -23.64 -13.30 53.20
N PHE A 50 -23.22 -12.13 52.70
CA PHE A 50 -24.08 -10.97 52.47
C PHE A 50 -23.45 -10.13 51.34
N TYR A 51 -23.84 -10.39 50.08
CA TYR A 51 -24.02 -9.43 48.98
C TYR A 51 -24.12 -10.15 47.62
N THR A 52 -25.13 -10.99 47.46
CA THR A 52 -25.75 -11.27 46.16
C THR A 52 -27.08 -10.54 46.11
N MET A 53 -27.09 -9.30 45.61
CA MET A 53 -28.24 -8.65 44.96
C MET A 53 -27.83 -7.22 44.60
N LEU A 54 -27.19 -7.02 43.43
CA LEU A 54 -27.45 -5.90 42.52
C LEU A 54 -26.61 -5.98 41.23
N LYS A 55 -26.64 -7.10 40.50
CA LYS A 55 -26.12 -7.15 39.12
C LYS A 55 -26.93 -8.15 38.29
N SER A 56 -28.15 -7.76 37.93
CA SER A 56 -28.93 -8.32 36.80
C SER A 56 -30.21 -7.51 36.60
N THR A 57 -30.11 -6.34 35.98
CA THR A 57 -31.07 -5.83 34.99
C THR A 57 -30.52 -4.52 34.40
N LEU A 58 -30.77 -4.33 33.09
CA LEU A 58 -30.40 -3.19 32.24
C LEU A 58 -28.98 -3.19 31.62
N LEU A 59 -28.82 -3.92 30.50
CA LEU A 59 -28.52 -3.26 29.22
C LEU A 59 -28.78 -4.23 28.04
N CYS A 60 -30.00 -4.22 27.54
CA CYS A 60 -30.29 -4.61 26.17
C CYS A 60 -30.94 -3.38 25.53
N ALA A 61 -30.09 -2.49 24.98
CA ALA A 61 -30.41 -1.54 23.91
C ALA A 61 -29.15 -0.71 23.60
N THR A 62 -28.79 -0.72 22.31
CA THR A 62 -27.95 0.23 21.56
C THR A 62 -26.45 0.32 21.89
N VAL A 63 -25.63 -0.49 21.21
CA VAL A 63 -24.44 0.02 20.51
C VAL A 63 -24.59 -0.31 19.03
N ALA A 64 -25.49 0.43 18.40
CA ALA A 64 -25.46 0.70 16.97
C ALA A 64 -25.48 2.22 16.86
N LEU A 65 -24.29 2.83 16.78
CA LEU A 65 -24.01 4.07 16.05
C LEU A 65 -22.49 4.27 15.97
N ALA A 66 -21.82 3.35 15.28
CA ALA A 66 -20.59 3.68 14.54
C ALA A 66 -21.03 4.12 13.14
N ALA A 67 -21.60 5.32 13.04
CA ALA A 67 -22.07 5.91 11.79
C ALA A 67 -21.92 7.44 11.87
N ALA A 68 -20.67 7.89 11.75
CA ALA A 68 -20.21 9.21 11.30
C ALA A 68 -18.73 9.34 11.72
N GLY A 69 -17.86 8.51 11.13
CA GLY A 69 -16.42 8.59 11.36
C GLY A 69 -15.81 9.76 10.60
N GLY A 70 -15.87 10.96 11.18
CA GLY A 70 -14.97 12.06 10.85
C GLY A 70 -14.23 12.44 12.14
N LEU A 71 -12.90 12.30 12.15
CA LEU A 71 -12.09 12.84 13.25
C LEU A 71 -12.32 14.36 13.32
N PRO A 72 -12.38 14.97 14.52
CA PRO A 72 -12.51 16.43 14.62
C PRO A 72 -11.30 17.09 13.95
N PRO A 73 -11.50 18.16 13.16
CA PRO A 73 -10.40 18.82 12.43
C PRO A 73 -9.34 19.31 13.41
N VAL A 74 -8.07 18.96 13.15
CA VAL A 74 -6.94 19.28 14.01
C VAL A 74 -6.06 20.33 13.35
N CYS A 75 -5.52 21.26 14.14
CA CYS A 75 -4.60 22.26 13.62
C CYS A 75 -3.37 21.62 12.95
N PRO A 76 -2.94 22.12 11.78
CA PRO A 76 -1.76 21.59 11.14
C PRO A 76 -0.52 21.80 12.01
N PRO A 77 0.38 20.79 12.11
CA PRO A 77 1.57 20.86 12.95
C PRO A 77 2.65 21.79 12.39
N LYS A 78 2.47 22.30 11.16
CA LYS A 78 3.42 23.17 10.45
C LYS A 78 2.66 24.17 9.58
N PHE A 79 3.27 25.33 9.37
CA PHE A 79 2.78 26.36 8.45
C PHE A 79 3.74 26.55 7.30
N ASP A 80 3.19 26.86 6.14
CA ASP A 80 3.95 27.25 4.96
C ASP A 80 4.09 28.78 4.92
N TYR A 81 5.24 29.27 4.49
CA TYR A 81 5.58 30.69 4.51
C TYR A 81 5.74 31.25 3.11
N ASN A 82 5.39 32.53 2.96
CA ASN A 82 5.50 33.31 1.73
C ASN A 82 4.64 32.82 0.57
N ILE A 83 3.53 32.14 0.88
CA ILE A 83 2.63 31.56 -0.12
C ILE A 83 1.17 31.89 0.24
N ASP A 84 0.30 31.94 -0.77
CA ASP A 84 -1.15 32.01 -0.62
C ASP A 84 -1.82 31.05 -1.60
N TYR A 85 -2.92 30.44 -1.17
CA TYR A 85 -3.87 29.76 -2.05
C TYR A 85 -4.94 30.77 -2.47
N TYR A 86 -4.66 31.55 -3.51
CA TYR A 86 -5.49 32.70 -3.86
C TYR A 86 -6.95 32.32 -4.19
N GLY A 87 -7.88 33.11 -3.65
CA GLY A 87 -9.32 32.92 -3.81
C GLY A 87 -9.94 31.88 -2.87
N ASN A 88 -11.19 31.49 -3.18
CA ASN A 88 -12.04 30.59 -2.38
C ASN A 88 -12.25 31.03 -0.92
N ASP A 89 -12.16 32.34 -0.65
CA ASP A 89 -12.36 32.92 0.68
C ASP A 89 -13.82 32.75 1.14
N LEU A 90 -13.99 32.12 2.30
CA LEU A 90 -15.26 31.97 3.00
C LEU A 90 -15.56 33.21 3.83
N ARG A 91 -14.55 33.70 4.56
CA ARG A 91 -14.56 34.94 5.34
C ARG A 91 -13.15 35.29 5.77
N TRP A 92 -12.99 36.45 6.37
CA TRP A 92 -11.75 36.82 7.05
C TRP A 92 -12.01 37.20 8.51
N THR A 93 -11.00 37.02 9.35
CA THR A 93 -10.96 37.44 10.76
C THR A 93 -9.70 38.25 11.03
N THR A 94 -9.61 38.91 12.18
CA THR A 94 -8.40 39.64 12.61
C THR A 94 -7.72 38.89 13.74
N ARG A 95 -6.45 38.54 13.56
CA ARG A 95 -5.62 37.86 14.54
C ARG A 95 -4.20 38.41 14.51
N SER A 96 -3.64 38.63 15.69
CA SER A 96 -2.27 39.13 15.82
C SER A 96 -1.22 38.08 15.44
N ASN A 97 -1.53 36.79 15.58
CA ASN A 97 -0.62 35.69 15.24
C ASN A 97 -1.22 34.74 14.19
N PRO A 98 -0.41 34.17 13.28
CA PRO A 98 -0.87 33.20 12.30
C PRO A 98 -1.47 31.93 12.88
N SER A 99 -0.97 31.46 14.04
CA SER A 99 -1.47 30.24 14.70
C SER A 99 -2.94 30.34 15.10
N ASP A 100 -3.40 31.56 15.41
CA ASP A 100 -4.75 31.80 15.91
C ASP A 100 -5.79 31.65 14.80
N CYS A 101 -5.37 31.71 13.52
CA CYS A 101 -6.23 31.44 12.37
C CYS A 101 -6.74 30.00 12.31
N CYS A 102 -6.03 29.06 12.94
CA CYS A 102 -6.49 27.68 12.98
C CYS A 102 -7.85 27.55 13.68
N MET A 103 -8.01 28.18 14.85
CA MET A 103 -9.27 28.11 15.60
C MET A 103 -10.41 28.76 14.80
N ASP A 104 -10.13 29.87 14.14
CA ASP A 104 -11.10 30.53 13.28
C ASP A 104 -11.51 29.63 12.09
N CYS A 105 -10.56 28.87 11.54
CA CYS A 105 -10.82 27.89 10.49
C CYS A 105 -11.62 26.70 11.03
N ILE A 106 -11.33 26.18 12.24
CA ILE A 106 -12.11 25.13 12.91
C ILE A 106 -13.57 25.55 13.16
N GLU A 107 -13.80 26.82 13.44
CA GLU A 107 -15.16 27.36 13.64
C GLU A 107 -15.86 27.73 12.32
N THR A 108 -15.17 27.65 11.20
CA THR A 108 -15.71 28.01 9.89
C THR A 108 -16.01 26.75 9.10
N ILE A 109 -17.29 26.45 8.95
CA ILE A 109 -17.78 25.31 8.16
C ILE A 109 -17.12 25.33 6.77
N ASN A 110 -16.64 24.18 6.33
CA ASN A 110 -15.92 23.98 5.08
C ASN A 110 -14.57 24.71 4.97
N CYS A 111 -14.00 25.26 6.04
CA CYS A 111 -12.66 25.84 5.96
C CYS A 111 -11.59 24.75 5.88
N TRP A 112 -10.85 24.73 4.79
CA TRP A 112 -9.77 23.79 4.52
C TRP A 112 -8.39 24.43 4.65
N ILE A 113 -8.31 25.75 4.45
CA ILE A 113 -7.05 26.49 4.42
C ILE A 113 -7.29 27.83 5.09
N PHE A 114 -6.31 28.31 5.84
CA PHE A 114 -6.23 29.72 6.20
C PHE A 114 -4.92 30.32 5.72
N THR A 115 -4.98 31.56 5.23
CA THR A 115 -3.80 32.38 4.97
C THR A 115 -3.80 33.55 5.94
N TRP A 116 -2.77 33.66 6.78
CA TRP A 116 -2.54 34.85 7.58
C TRP A 116 -1.69 35.86 6.82
N TYR A 117 -2.13 37.11 6.76
CA TYR A 117 -1.38 38.21 6.18
C TYR A 117 -1.76 39.54 6.81
N ASN A 118 -0.76 40.35 7.22
CA ASN A 118 -0.95 41.69 7.80
C ASN A 118 -2.00 41.76 8.93
N GLY A 119 -2.04 40.75 9.81
CA GLY A 119 -2.97 40.72 10.95
C GLY A 119 -4.36 40.17 10.63
N HIS A 120 -4.60 39.66 9.42
CA HIS A 120 -5.86 39.05 9.02
C HIS A 120 -5.70 37.57 8.67
N CYS A 121 -6.67 36.75 9.06
CA CYS A 121 -6.81 35.36 8.61
C CYS A 121 -7.83 35.30 7.49
N TYR A 122 -7.41 34.91 6.30
CA TYR A 122 -8.27 34.66 5.16
C TYR A 122 -8.61 33.16 5.15
N LEU A 123 -9.84 32.83 5.53
CA LEU A 123 -10.31 31.45 5.70
C LEU A 123 -10.91 30.97 4.38
N LYS A 124 -10.48 29.82 3.88
CA LYS A 124 -10.71 29.39 2.50
C LYS A 124 -11.28 27.98 2.45
N GLY A 125 -12.21 27.80 1.51
CA GLY A 125 -12.99 26.57 1.41
C GLY A 125 -12.41 25.49 0.51
N LYS A 126 -11.33 25.78 -0.24
CA LYS A 126 -10.71 24.86 -1.20
C LYS A 126 -9.24 25.19 -1.41
N MET A 127 -8.45 24.18 -1.72
CA MET A 127 -7.06 24.34 -2.18
C MET A 127 -7.03 24.75 -3.65
N ALA A 128 -6.61 25.98 -3.93
CA ALA A 128 -6.43 26.51 -5.27
C ALA A 128 -4.98 26.31 -5.76
N GLN A 129 -4.59 26.94 -6.87
CA GLN A 129 -3.16 27.01 -7.21
C GLN A 129 -2.41 27.88 -6.20
N GLN A 130 -1.22 27.41 -5.81
CA GLN A 130 -0.32 28.13 -4.92
C GLN A 130 0.28 29.34 -5.65
N THR A 131 0.24 30.50 -5.00
CA THR A 131 0.79 31.76 -5.48
C THR A 131 1.80 32.30 -4.47
N TYR A 132 2.82 33.00 -4.95
CA TYR A 132 3.79 33.65 -4.07
C TYR A 132 3.16 34.88 -3.40
N CYS A 133 3.24 34.94 -2.07
CA CYS A 133 2.79 36.08 -1.28
C CYS A 133 3.81 36.37 -0.18
N ASN A 134 4.63 37.41 -0.36
CA ASN A 134 5.66 37.77 0.62
C ASN A 134 5.04 38.15 1.98
N GLY A 135 5.38 37.41 3.04
CA GLY A 135 4.86 37.61 4.39
C GLY A 135 3.54 36.89 4.71
N CYS A 136 2.96 36.14 3.77
CA CYS A 136 1.83 35.26 4.06
C CYS A 136 2.28 34.01 4.85
N VAL A 137 1.44 33.53 5.75
CA VAL A 137 1.63 32.26 6.49
C VAL A 137 0.38 31.40 6.34
N VAL A 138 0.52 30.18 5.85
CA VAL A 138 -0.59 29.31 5.48
C VAL A 138 -0.65 28.08 6.38
N GLY A 139 -1.86 27.74 6.83
CA GLY A 139 -2.17 26.45 7.43
C GLY A 139 -3.23 25.71 6.63
N VAL A 140 -2.97 24.44 6.34
CA VAL A 140 -3.90 23.53 5.65
C VAL A 140 -4.46 22.55 6.67
N MET A 141 -5.78 22.51 6.83
CA MET A 141 -6.46 21.60 7.75
C MET A 141 -6.45 20.17 7.20
N ASP A 142 -6.35 19.18 8.08
CA ASP A 142 -6.43 17.75 7.77
C ASP A 142 -7.84 17.30 7.36
N ALA A 143 -8.86 18.03 7.81
CA ALA A 143 -10.25 17.95 7.39
C ALA A 143 -10.96 19.29 7.60
N PRO A 144 -12.06 19.59 6.88
CA PRO A 144 -12.87 20.77 7.13
C PRO A 144 -13.85 20.52 8.28
N PRO A 145 -14.23 21.56 9.04
CA PRO A 145 -15.35 21.47 9.97
C PRO A 145 -16.65 21.20 9.21
N ILE A 146 -17.33 20.12 9.59
CA ILE A 146 -18.61 19.68 9.03
C ILE A 146 -19.75 20.41 9.77
N SER A 147 -20.80 20.83 9.07
CA SER A 147 -21.98 21.43 9.73
C SER A 147 -22.56 20.50 10.79
N ALA A 148 -22.57 20.93 12.05
CA ALA A 148 -23.35 20.27 13.09
C ALA A 148 -24.84 20.35 12.72
N ILE A 149 -25.49 19.20 12.65
CA ILE A 149 -26.95 19.09 12.49
C ILE A 149 -27.58 19.79 13.71
N ASN A 150 -28.29 20.90 13.49
CA ASN A 150 -28.83 21.71 14.58
C ASN A 150 -30.07 20.99 15.19
N PRO A 151 -30.11 20.63 16.49
CA PRO A 151 -31.20 19.82 17.07
C PRO A 151 -32.55 20.55 17.24
N ASN A 152 -32.67 21.83 16.89
CA ASN A 152 -33.80 22.68 17.29
C ASN A 152 -34.58 23.33 16.13
N ALA A 153 -34.59 22.73 14.93
CA ALA A 153 -35.52 23.17 13.89
C ALA A 153 -36.92 22.56 14.10
N ASN A 154 -37.68 23.12 15.05
CA ASN A 154 -39.12 22.92 15.14
C ASN A 154 -39.81 23.86 14.14
N THR A 155 -40.17 23.35 12.97
CA THR A 155 -41.21 23.95 12.14
C THR A 155 -42.09 22.86 11.56
N THR A 156 -43.23 22.72 12.23
CA THR A 156 -44.49 22.09 11.84
C THR A 156 -44.79 22.08 10.35
N GLN A 157 -45.02 20.89 9.78
CA GLN A 157 -46.10 20.71 8.81
C GLN A 157 -46.61 19.25 8.83
N PRO A 158 -47.94 19.01 8.74
CA PRO A 158 -48.55 17.75 9.17
C PRO A 158 -48.28 16.58 8.22
N SER A 159 -48.07 15.41 8.83
CA SER A 159 -48.11 14.11 8.18
C SER A 159 -49.50 13.83 7.61
N THR A 160 -49.61 13.74 6.29
CA THR A 160 -50.63 12.90 5.65
C THR A 160 -49.94 11.63 5.19
N THR A 161 -50.19 10.54 5.92
CA THR A 161 -49.85 9.17 5.54
C THR A 161 -50.53 8.82 4.22
N GLN A 162 -49.74 8.67 3.16
CA GLN A 162 -50.13 7.95 1.96
C GLN A 162 -49.13 6.80 1.74
N PRO A 163 -49.58 5.56 1.50
CA PRO A 163 -48.67 4.45 1.27
C PRO A 163 -48.07 4.58 -0.13
N SER A 164 -46.79 4.93 -0.24
CA SER A 164 -46.02 4.79 -1.48
C SER A 164 -45.11 3.57 -1.37
N THR A 165 -45.48 2.56 -2.14
CA THR A 165 -44.63 1.49 -2.65
C THR A 165 -43.20 1.97 -2.86
N ALA A 166 -42.24 1.28 -2.25
CA ALA A 166 -40.82 1.51 -2.48
C ALA A 166 -40.49 1.19 -3.95
N THR A 167 -40.31 2.21 -4.78
CA THR A 167 -39.56 2.07 -6.02
C THR A 167 -38.10 2.34 -5.68
N GLN A 168 -37.29 1.28 -5.63
CA GLN A 168 -35.83 1.40 -5.69
C GLN A 168 -35.48 2.25 -6.91
N ALA A 169 -34.70 3.32 -6.71
CA ALA A 169 -34.03 3.98 -7.81
C ALA A 169 -33.14 2.94 -8.52
N PRO A 170 -33.17 2.85 -9.86
CA PRO A 170 -32.30 1.93 -10.59
C PRO A 170 -30.82 2.22 -10.27
N PRO A 171 -29.97 1.19 -10.19
CA PRO A 171 -28.53 1.41 -10.07
C PRO A 171 -28.05 2.25 -11.26
N SER A 172 -27.25 3.28 -10.99
CA SER A 172 -26.61 4.10 -12.02
C SER A 172 -25.57 3.24 -12.75
N THR A 173 -25.98 2.57 -13.83
CA THR A 173 -25.10 1.79 -14.69
C THR A 173 -24.42 2.72 -15.68
N THR A 174 -23.36 3.43 -15.28
CA THR A 174 -22.50 4.12 -16.25
C THR A 174 -21.99 3.06 -17.24
N PRO A 175 -22.32 3.15 -18.54
CA PRO A 175 -21.88 2.16 -19.51
C PRO A 175 -20.35 2.15 -19.59
N VAL A 176 -19.75 0.97 -19.69
CA VAL A 176 -18.32 0.83 -19.92
C VAL A 176 -18.03 1.36 -21.34
N PRO A 177 -17.19 2.40 -21.51
CA PRO A 177 -16.84 2.89 -22.84
C PRO A 177 -16.03 1.84 -23.61
N LYS A 178 -15.82 2.05 -24.90
CA LYS A 178 -14.93 1.18 -25.69
C LYS A 178 -13.47 1.47 -25.35
N ALA A 179 -12.67 0.42 -25.14
CA ALA A 179 -11.24 0.55 -24.95
C ALA A 179 -10.54 1.10 -26.21
N THR A 180 -9.54 1.95 -26.02
CA THR A 180 -8.68 2.47 -27.10
C THR A 180 -7.61 1.48 -27.51
N ALA A 181 -7.20 0.61 -26.58
CA ALA A 181 -6.33 -0.54 -26.82
C ALA A 181 -6.69 -1.68 -25.88
N VAL A 182 -6.48 -2.92 -26.32
CA VAL A 182 -6.78 -4.14 -25.59
C VAL A 182 -5.64 -5.12 -25.78
N PHE A 183 -5.19 -5.73 -24.68
CA PHE A 183 -4.31 -6.87 -24.72
C PHE A 183 -4.84 -7.98 -23.81
N GLN A 184 -4.98 -9.19 -24.35
CA GLN A 184 -5.37 -10.36 -23.59
C GLN A 184 -4.34 -11.46 -23.81
N TYR A 185 -3.78 -11.97 -22.72
CA TYR A 185 -2.86 -13.09 -22.81
C TYR A 185 -3.60 -14.35 -23.24
N SER A 186 -3.04 -15.02 -24.24
CA SER A 186 -3.48 -16.34 -24.69
C SER A 186 -2.47 -17.39 -24.24
N ASN A 187 -2.92 -18.64 -24.06
CA ASN A 187 -2.06 -19.78 -23.72
C ASN A 187 -1.31 -19.65 -22.38
N LEU A 188 -1.96 -19.10 -21.36
CA LEU A 188 -1.44 -19.08 -20.00
C LEU A 188 -1.14 -20.51 -19.53
N LYS A 189 0.09 -20.80 -19.09
CA LYS A 189 0.35 -22.05 -18.38
C LYS A 189 -0.08 -21.87 -16.94
N GLY A 190 -1.15 -22.56 -16.58
CA GLY A 190 -1.71 -22.48 -15.24
C GLY A 190 -0.92 -23.22 -14.16
N SER A 191 0.29 -23.74 -14.41
CA SER A 191 1.06 -24.49 -13.41
C SER A 191 2.56 -24.47 -13.65
N GLY A 192 3.34 -24.51 -12.58
CA GLY A 192 4.80 -24.57 -12.60
C GLY A 192 5.37 -24.43 -11.19
N SER A 193 6.67 -24.25 -11.09
CA SER A 193 7.36 -23.99 -9.82
C SER A 193 8.12 -22.67 -9.85
N TYR A 194 8.39 -22.12 -8.66
CA TYR A 194 9.26 -20.96 -8.48
C TYR A 194 10.10 -21.10 -7.22
N SER A 195 11.23 -20.40 -7.17
CA SER A 195 12.12 -20.39 -6.00
C SER A 195 11.67 -19.35 -4.99
N MET A 196 10.78 -19.76 -4.07
CA MET A 196 10.29 -18.93 -2.99
C MET A 196 11.42 -18.55 -2.03
N VAL A 197 11.57 -17.27 -1.74
CA VAL A 197 12.53 -16.79 -0.74
C VAL A 197 12.01 -17.11 0.66
N THR A 198 12.84 -17.76 1.47
CA THR A 198 12.52 -18.07 2.87
C THR A 198 13.24 -17.14 3.83
N GLU A 199 14.46 -16.71 3.50
CA GLU A 199 15.26 -15.80 4.31
C GLU A 199 16.12 -14.88 3.44
N LEU A 200 16.32 -13.63 3.88
CA LEU A 200 17.18 -12.68 3.18
C LEU A 200 18.67 -13.00 3.35
N GLU A 201 19.06 -13.52 4.52
CA GLU A 201 20.45 -13.85 4.81
C GLU A 201 20.93 -14.99 3.90
N GLY A 202 21.99 -14.73 3.14
CA GLY A 202 22.50 -15.68 2.14
C GLY A 202 21.50 -16.00 1.01
N CYS A 203 20.39 -15.26 0.91
CA CYS A 203 19.32 -15.47 -0.03
C CYS A 203 18.79 -16.91 -0.10
N GLN A 204 18.32 -17.43 1.03
CA GLN A 204 17.79 -18.79 1.10
C GLN A 204 16.46 -18.89 0.34
N LYS A 205 16.32 -19.94 -0.48
CA LYS A 205 15.11 -20.21 -1.25
C LYS A 205 14.71 -21.67 -1.15
N THR A 206 13.42 -21.94 -1.25
CA THR A 206 12.86 -23.27 -1.44
C THR A 206 12.01 -23.31 -2.70
N SER A 207 12.01 -24.43 -3.40
CA SER A 207 11.12 -24.60 -4.57
C SER A 207 9.69 -24.80 -4.08
N VAL A 208 8.75 -24.06 -4.67
CA VAL A 208 7.32 -24.22 -4.43
C VAL A 208 6.60 -24.40 -5.75
N THR A 209 5.67 -25.34 -5.78
CA THR A 209 4.76 -25.54 -6.92
C THR A 209 3.51 -24.72 -6.71
N THR A 210 3.02 -24.12 -7.80
CA THR A 210 1.77 -23.36 -7.82
C THR A 210 0.96 -23.73 -9.06
N SER A 211 -0.35 -23.75 -8.93
CA SER A 211 -1.27 -24.13 -10.00
C SER A 211 -2.60 -23.41 -9.85
N GLY A 212 -3.13 -22.89 -10.95
CA GLY A 212 -4.38 -22.16 -11.02
C GLY A 212 -4.57 -21.46 -12.38
N PRO A 213 -5.80 -21.04 -12.72
CA PRO A 213 -6.12 -20.46 -14.04
C PRO A 213 -5.33 -19.20 -14.41
N ILE A 214 -4.89 -18.45 -13.41
CA ILE A 214 -4.04 -17.25 -13.55
C ILE A 214 -2.73 -17.39 -12.77
N ALA A 215 -2.27 -18.62 -12.51
CA ALA A 215 -1.02 -18.83 -11.78
C ALA A 215 0.18 -18.13 -12.45
N PRO A 216 1.08 -17.52 -11.67
CA PRO A 216 1.12 -17.48 -10.19
C PRO A 216 0.27 -16.38 -9.55
N PHE A 217 -0.38 -15.53 -10.34
CA PHE A 217 -1.08 -14.34 -9.85
C PHE A 217 -2.44 -14.61 -9.17
N HIS A 218 -2.85 -15.85 -8.93
CA HIS A 218 -3.92 -16.09 -7.94
C HIS A 218 -3.40 -15.82 -6.51
N GLU A 219 -2.09 -15.91 -6.32
CA GLU A 219 -1.39 -15.46 -5.12
C GLU A 219 -1.39 -13.93 -5.02
N ASP A 220 -0.91 -13.41 -3.89
CA ASP A 220 -0.96 -11.97 -3.63
C ASP A 220 0.00 -11.20 -4.53
N VAL A 221 -0.47 -10.09 -5.11
CA VAL A 221 0.33 -9.24 -6.02
C VAL A 221 0.40 -7.80 -5.55
N SER A 222 1.42 -7.09 -6.00
CA SER A 222 1.63 -5.66 -5.85
C SER A 222 1.69 -5.03 -7.22
N MET A 223 1.06 -3.88 -7.40
CA MET A 223 1.29 -3.04 -8.60
C MET A 223 2.37 -2.02 -8.30
N VAL A 224 3.22 -1.75 -9.30
CA VAL A 224 4.39 -0.88 -9.23
C VAL A 224 4.27 0.20 -10.29
N PHE A 225 4.72 1.40 -9.94
CA PHE A 225 4.68 2.58 -10.77
C PHE A 225 6.07 3.21 -10.80
N ARG A 226 6.51 3.62 -12.00
CA ARG A 226 7.76 4.36 -12.19
C ARG A 226 7.51 5.65 -12.96
N GLY A 227 8.13 6.72 -12.49
CA GLY A 227 8.07 8.03 -13.11
C GLY A 227 8.87 8.17 -14.41
N PRO A 228 8.65 9.26 -15.16
CA PRO A 228 7.80 10.40 -14.80
C PRO A 228 6.29 10.09 -14.96
N MET A 229 5.54 10.26 -13.88
CA MET A 229 4.11 9.91 -13.86
C MET A 229 3.35 10.70 -12.80
N ASP A 230 2.18 11.24 -13.18
CA ASP A 230 1.17 11.66 -12.22
C ASP A 230 0.12 10.55 -12.07
N ILE A 231 -0.11 10.09 -10.84
CA ILE A 231 -1.13 9.13 -10.44
C ILE A 231 -2.27 9.92 -9.82
N TYR A 232 -3.42 9.97 -10.50
CA TYR A 232 -4.59 10.69 -10.01
C TYR A 232 -5.51 9.80 -9.18
N ASN A 233 -5.74 8.58 -9.66
CA ASN A 233 -6.63 7.65 -8.98
C ASN A 233 -6.18 6.20 -9.14
N ILE A 234 -6.45 5.41 -8.10
CA ILE A 234 -6.34 3.95 -8.12
C ILE A 234 -7.63 3.40 -7.52
N ALA A 235 -8.19 2.36 -8.12
CA ALA A 235 -9.24 1.55 -7.54
C ALA A 235 -8.90 0.06 -7.71
N VAL A 236 -8.99 -0.69 -6.62
CA VAL A 236 -8.79 -2.14 -6.62
C VAL A 236 -10.10 -2.81 -6.24
N PHE A 237 -10.57 -3.70 -7.09
CA PHE A 237 -11.76 -4.51 -6.86
C PHE A 237 -11.35 -5.96 -6.70
N GLN A 238 -11.93 -6.65 -5.72
CA GLN A 238 -11.77 -8.08 -5.54
C GLN A 238 -13.11 -8.79 -5.66
N LYS A 239 -13.07 -10.00 -6.22
CA LYS A 239 -14.24 -10.87 -6.29
C LYS A 239 -14.51 -11.50 -4.92
N GLY A 240 -15.68 -11.25 -4.36
CA GLY A 240 -16.23 -11.96 -3.21
C GLY A 240 -17.52 -12.71 -3.56
N GLY A 241 -18.19 -13.26 -2.54
CA GLY A 241 -19.50 -13.92 -2.70
C GLY A 241 -20.59 -12.99 -3.26
N ASN A 242 -20.51 -11.70 -2.94
CA ASN A 242 -21.51 -10.68 -3.32
C ASN A 242 -21.18 -9.95 -4.64
N GLY A 243 -20.21 -10.41 -5.43
CA GLY A 243 -19.81 -9.73 -6.67
C GLY A 243 -18.40 -9.13 -6.58
N TRP A 244 -18.16 -8.06 -7.33
CA TRP A 244 -16.89 -7.34 -7.38
C TRP A 244 -16.97 -6.08 -6.53
N THR A 245 -16.27 -6.06 -5.40
CA THR A 245 -16.29 -4.95 -4.44
C THR A 245 -14.96 -4.22 -4.44
N LYS A 246 -15.00 -2.89 -4.37
CA LYS A 246 -13.81 -2.06 -4.20
C LYS A 246 -13.24 -2.28 -2.81
N THR A 247 -12.02 -2.80 -2.74
CA THR A 247 -11.35 -3.08 -1.46
C THR A 247 -10.27 -2.07 -1.13
N SER A 248 -9.74 -1.36 -2.13
CA SER A 248 -8.72 -0.34 -1.93
C SER A 248 -8.87 0.81 -2.93
N LYS A 249 -8.52 2.03 -2.51
CA LYS A 249 -8.51 3.21 -3.41
C LYS A 249 -7.47 4.25 -3.04
N TYR A 250 -7.07 5.02 -4.05
CA TYR A 250 -6.31 6.25 -3.91
C TYR A 250 -6.93 7.35 -4.79
N GLY A 251 -6.96 8.58 -4.30
CA GLY A 251 -7.39 9.74 -5.07
C GLY A 251 -7.35 11.02 -4.24
N GLY A 252 -6.92 12.13 -4.86
CA GLY A 252 -6.83 13.43 -4.18
C GLY A 252 -5.87 13.43 -2.98
N GLY A 253 -4.78 12.66 -3.05
CA GLY A 253 -3.79 12.54 -1.96
C GLY A 253 -4.21 11.62 -0.80
N ALA A 254 -5.44 11.09 -0.82
CA ALA A 254 -5.95 10.18 0.20
C ALA A 254 -5.94 8.73 -0.30
N ALA A 255 -5.58 7.80 0.58
CA ALA A 255 -5.63 6.36 0.35
C ALA A 255 -6.58 5.69 1.35
N SER A 256 -7.16 4.56 0.96
CA SER A 256 -7.99 3.71 1.81
C SER A 256 -7.62 2.26 1.55
N ASN A 257 -7.18 1.55 2.59
CA ASN A 257 -6.70 0.18 2.53
C ASN A 257 -5.62 -0.04 1.45
N LEU A 258 -4.80 0.98 1.24
CA LEU A 258 -3.56 0.86 0.49
C LEU A 258 -2.54 1.87 0.99
N VAL A 259 -1.28 1.50 0.89
CA VAL A 259 -0.13 2.36 1.19
C VAL A 259 0.87 2.30 0.05
N PHE A 260 1.62 3.39 -0.11
CA PHE A 260 2.75 3.44 -1.04
C PHE A 260 4.03 3.02 -0.31
N MET A 261 4.74 2.08 -0.92
CA MET A 261 5.99 1.50 -0.45
C MET A 261 7.07 1.74 -1.50
N ASN A 262 8.34 1.69 -1.09
CA ASN A 262 9.46 1.67 -2.02
C ASN A 262 10.63 0.84 -1.46
N ASN A 263 11.59 0.51 -2.32
CA ASN A 263 12.78 -0.27 -1.96
C ASN A 263 13.93 0.63 -1.44
N ALA A 264 13.59 1.72 -0.75
CA ALA A 264 14.55 2.72 -0.26
C ALA A 264 14.93 2.53 1.22
N ASN A 265 14.51 1.42 1.86
CA ASN A 265 14.81 1.17 3.26
C ASN A 265 16.35 1.15 3.48
N PRO A 266 16.89 2.01 4.36
CA PRO A 266 18.34 2.10 4.58
C PRO A 266 18.94 0.81 5.13
N ASP A 267 18.13 -0.04 5.79
CA ASP A 267 18.61 -1.29 6.39
C ASP A 267 18.60 -2.48 5.41
N LYS A 268 18.20 -2.27 4.14
CA LYS A 268 18.05 -3.35 3.13
C LYS A 268 19.30 -4.19 2.88
N PHE A 269 20.49 -3.65 3.15
CA PHE A 269 21.76 -4.36 3.00
C PHE A 269 22.28 -5.00 4.30
N ASN A 270 21.54 -4.85 5.40
CA ASN A 270 21.90 -5.37 6.72
C ASN A 270 21.04 -6.60 7.10
N GLY A 271 20.55 -7.34 6.10
CA GLY A 271 19.65 -8.48 6.30
C GLY A 271 18.27 -8.10 6.84
N LYS A 272 17.86 -6.84 6.68
CA LYS A 272 16.54 -6.33 7.11
C LYS A 272 15.63 -6.08 5.90
N ALA A 273 14.39 -5.69 6.19
CA ALA A 273 13.38 -5.38 5.20
C ALA A 273 13.94 -4.52 4.05
N PRO A 274 13.84 -4.99 2.81
CA PRO A 274 14.37 -4.26 1.67
C PRO A 274 13.46 -3.08 1.28
N GLN A 275 12.14 -3.26 1.46
CA GLN A 275 11.16 -2.19 1.32
C GLN A 275 10.83 -1.51 2.65
N GLY A 276 10.25 -0.32 2.54
CA GLY A 276 9.59 0.42 3.62
C GLY A 276 8.49 1.31 3.04
N TYR A 277 7.86 2.15 3.89
CA TYR A 277 6.90 3.13 3.38
C TYR A 277 7.64 4.15 2.53
N ALA A 278 7.01 4.59 1.43
CA ALA A 278 7.57 5.65 0.61
C ALA A 278 7.38 7.02 1.27
N SER A 279 8.29 7.95 1.01
CA SER A 279 8.06 9.38 1.25
C SER A 279 6.94 9.92 0.36
N VAL A 280 6.48 11.14 0.65
CA VAL A 280 5.40 11.83 -0.08
C VAL A 280 5.64 11.91 -1.59
N ASP A 281 6.91 12.04 -2.01
CA ASP A 281 7.37 12.08 -3.41
C ASP A 281 7.76 10.72 -3.99
N GLY A 282 7.65 9.64 -3.21
CA GLY A 282 8.01 8.29 -3.62
C GLY A 282 9.50 7.96 -3.61
N VAL A 283 10.39 8.92 -3.38
CA VAL A 283 11.83 8.76 -3.64
C VAL A 283 12.59 8.13 -2.47
N THR A 284 12.28 8.52 -1.24
CA THR A 284 13.02 8.16 -0.04
C THR A 284 12.20 7.28 0.88
N PHE A 285 12.85 6.72 1.90
CA PHE A 285 12.21 5.87 2.90
C PHE A 285 11.49 6.69 3.97
N SER A 286 10.35 6.18 4.39
CA SER A 286 9.60 6.62 5.56
C SER A 286 9.35 5.46 6.52
N LYS A 287 9.36 5.76 7.82
CA LYS A 287 9.04 4.79 8.88
C LYS A 287 7.54 4.53 9.03
N SER A 288 6.70 5.40 8.50
CA SER A 288 5.24 5.29 8.54
C SER A 288 4.61 5.63 7.20
N ALA A 289 3.41 5.11 6.95
CA ALA A 289 2.64 5.46 5.76
C ALA A 289 2.51 6.98 5.61
N GLN A 290 2.65 7.46 4.39
CA GLN A 290 2.56 8.88 4.05
C GLN A 290 1.37 9.13 3.11
N ALA A 291 0.81 10.34 3.16
CA ALA A 291 -0.08 10.83 2.13
C ALA A 291 0.74 11.06 0.86
N PHE A 292 0.73 10.08 -0.05
CA PHE A 292 1.48 10.15 -1.29
C PHE A 292 0.96 11.30 -2.16
N SER A 293 1.87 12.07 -2.76
CA SER A 293 1.53 13.26 -3.56
C SER A 293 0.84 12.93 -4.88
N GLY A 294 1.02 11.71 -5.39
CA GLY A 294 0.59 11.32 -6.72
C GLY A 294 1.65 11.55 -7.80
N ALA A 295 2.72 12.31 -7.53
CA ALA A 295 3.72 12.63 -8.55
C ALA A 295 4.99 11.81 -8.38
N LEU A 296 5.44 11.17 -9.45
CA LEU A 296 6.71 10.45 -9.54
C LEU A 296 7.61 11.17 -10.54
N GLN A 297 8.82 11.50 -10.09
CA GLN A 297 9.81 12.20 -10.90
C GLN A 297 10.46 11.28 -11.95
N ALA A 298 10.96 11.91 -13.01
CA ALA A 298 11.75 11.23 -14.04
C ALA A 298 13.07 10.68 -13.49
N ALA A 299 13.64 9.73 -14.24
CA ALA A 299 14.98 9.22 -14.00
C ALA A 299 16.03 10.35 -14.04
N SER A 300 16.91 10.42 -13.05
CA SER A 300 18.09 11.28 -13.09
C SER A 300 19.16 10.74 -14.05
N ASP A 301 19.16 9.42 -14.30
CA ASP A 301 20.02 8.75 -15.28
C ASP A 301 19.30 7.52 -15.90
N PRO A 302 18.44 7.72 -16.91
CA PRO A 302 17.67 6.65 -17.53
C PRO A 302 18.55 5.61 -18.27
N SER A 303 19.85 5.88 -18.45
CA SER A 303 20.78 4.93 -19.07
C SER A 303 21.37 3.93 -18.07
N ASN A 304 21.21 4.19 -16.76
CA ASN A 304 21.76 3.36 -15.72
C ASN A 304 20.91 2.10 -15.48
N ILE A 305 21.16 1.07 -16.28
CA ILE A 305 20.52 -0.25 -16.17
C ILE A 305 20.79 -0.95 -14.82
N TYR A 306 21.74 -0.46 -14.01
CA TYR A 306 22.07 -0.96 -12.68
C TYR A 306 21.63 0.00 -11.56
N GLY A 307 20.93 1.08 -11.88
CA GLY A 307 20.57 2.12 -10.91
C GLY A 307 19.63 1.62 -9.82
N GLY A 308 19.00 0.46 -10.04
CA GLY A 308 18.03 -0.11 -9.12
C GLY A 308 16.82 0.81 -8.91
N PRO A 309 16.04 0.59 -7.86
CA PRO A 309 14.87 1.40 -7.54
C PRO A 309 15.28 2.71 -6.88
N GLY A 310 14.68 3.81 -7.35
CA GLY A 310 14.94 5.17 -6.88
C GLY A 310 15.13 6.13 -8.04
N ILE A 311 15.52 7.37 -7.74
CA ILE A 311 15.52 8.42 -8.77
C ILE A 311 16.45 8.15 -9.96
N ALA A 312 17.48 7.29 -9.82
CA ALA A 312 18.40 6.96 -10.91
C ALA A 312 17.66 6.44 -12.15
N THR A 313 16.71 5.52 -11.98
CA THR A 313 15.93 4.91 -13.08
C THR A 313 14.51 5.46 -13.19
N GLY A 314 14.14 6.38 -12.28
CA GLY A 314 12.82 7.01 -12.17
C GLY A 314 12.24 6.74 -10.79
N ALA A 315 11.58 7.74 -10.18
CA ALA A 315 10.96 7.54 -8.87
C ALA A 315 9.99 6.36 -8.94
N GLU A 316 10.17 5.38 -8.07
CA GLU A 316 9.48 4.10 -8.12
C GLU A 316 8.80 3.82 -6.79
N VAL A 317 7.51 3.49 -6.87
CA VAL A 317 6.70 3.08 -5.73
C VAL A 317 5.86 1.87 -6.09
N ASN A 318 5.59 1.02 -5.11
CA ASN A 318 4.61 -0.04 -5.21
C ASN A 318 3.47 0.17 -4.22
N ILE A 319 2.30 -0.39 -4.49
CA ILE A 319 1.15 -0.36 -3.58
C ILE A 319 0.97 -1.69 -2.86
N MET A 320 0.69 -1.63 -1.57
CA MET A 320 0.34 -2.78 -0.72
C MET A 320 -0.90 -2.47 0.09
N GLN A 321 -1.61 -3.48 0.58
CA GLN A 321 -2.67 -3.28 1.57
C GLN A 321 -2.09 -2.82 2.92
N GLU A 322 -2.92 -2.19 3.75
CA GLU A 322 -2.51 -1.79 5.11
C GLU A 322 -2.33 -3.01 6.04
N ALA A 323 -3.01 -4.12 5.72
CA ALA A 323 -2.95 -5.36 6.46
C ALA A 323 -1.54 -5.97 6.47
N LYS A 324 -1.07 -6.35 7.67
CA LYS A 324 0.21 -7.03 7.87
C LYS A 324 0.16 -8.47 7.39
N CYS A 325 1.29 -8.96 6.89
CA CYS A 325 1.47 -10.37 6.62
C CYS A 325 1.44 -11.21 7.90
N THR A 326 0.83 -12.39 7.80
CA THR A 326 0.99 -13.49 8.75
C THR A 326 1.44 -14.74 7.98
N PRO A 327 1.87 -15.83 8.66
CA PRO A 327 2.21 -17.08 7.99
C PRO A 327 1.06 -17.66 7.17
N GLU A 328 -0.19 -17.32 7.51
CA GLU A 328 -1.39 -17.78 6.83
C GLU A 328 -1.74 -16.93 5.60
N THR A 329 -1.35 -15.65 5.57
CA THR A 329 -1.74 -14.72 4.49
C THR A 329 -0.67 -14.48 3.44
N CYS A 330 0.61 -14.62 3.81
CA CYS A 330 1.73 -14.32 2.91
C CYS A 330 2.70 -15.51 2.82
N LYS A 331 3.08 -15.87 1.59
CA LYS A 331 4.10 -16.89 1.35
C LYS A 331 5.51 -16.33 1.35
N GLY A 332 6.44 -17.11 1.92
CA GLY A 332 7.87 -16.83 1.94
C GLY A 332 8.25 -15.75 2.95
N PHE A 333 9.40 -15.14 2.73
CA PHE A 333 9.93 -14.09 3.60
C PHE A 333 9.01 -12.87 3.64
N TYR A 334 8.78 -12.36 4.85
CA TYR A 334 8.22 -11.03 5.09
C TYR A 334 8.75 -10.48 6.40
N ASP A 335 9.01 -9.18 6.43
CA ASP A 335 9.46 -8.49 7.65
C ASP A 335 8.27 -8.19 8.58
N GLY A 336 8.47 -8.26 9.89
CA GLY A 336 7.40 -7.98 10.87
C GLY A 336 6.91 -6.53 10.89
N THR A 337 7.74 -5.59 10.44
CA THR A 337 7.42 -4.15 10.40
C THR A 337 6.86 -3.74 9.04
N TYR A 338 7.47 -4.16 7.94
CA TYR A 338 7.13 -3.70 6.58
C TYR A 338 6.53 -4.77 5.67
N GLY A 339 6.35 -6.00 6.18
CA GLY A 339 5.65 -7.09 5.51
C GLY A 339 4.14 -6.83 5.45
N LEU A 340 3.69 -6.42 4.27
CA LEU A 340 2.29 -6.12 3.99
C LEU A 340 1.73 -7.10 2.96
N GLN A 341 0.41 -7.27 2.98
CA GLN A 341 -0.32 -8.12 2.04
C GLN A 341 -0.49 -7.40 0.70
N GLY A 342 -0.34 -8.14 -0.40
CA GLY A 342 -0.83 -7.74 -1.72
C GLY A 342 -2.29 -8.16 -1.92
N TRP A 343 -2.79 -8.09 -3.15
CA TRP A 343 -4.14 -8.57 -3.48
C TRP A 343 -4.06 -9.96 -4.11
N ALA A 344 -4.56 -10.97 -3.40
CA ALA A 344 -4.74 -12.32 -3.94
C ALA A 344 -6.10 -12.46 -4.64
N GLY A 345 -6.36 -13.64 -5.22
CA GLY A 345 -7.66 -13.94 -5.80
C GLY A 345 -7.87 -13.31 -7.17
N SER A 346 -9.12 -13.36 -7.62
CA SER A 346 -9.62 -12.58 -8.75
C SER A 346 -9.71 -11.09 -8.38
N LYS A 347 -9.11 -10.24 -9.20
CA LYS A 347 -8.91 -8.81 -8.94
C LYS A 347 -8.91 -7.97 -10.22
N ILE A 348 -9.41 -6.75 -10.09
CA ILE A 348 -9.36 -5.71 -11.13
C ILE A 348 -8.69 -4.49 -10.53
N PHE A 349 -7.64 -4.02 -11.20
CA PHE A 349 -7.01 -2.74 -10.90
C PHE A 349 -7.39 -1.74 -11.98
N ALA A 350 -7.91 -0.59 -11.58
CA ALA A 350 -8.06 0.57 -12.46
C ALA A 350 -7.15 1.69 -11.97
N THR A 351 -6.33 2.26 -12.86
CA THR A 351 -5.41 3.34 -12.54
C THR A 351 -5.60 4.48 -13.53
N LYS A 352 -5.87 5.69 -13.02
CA LYS A 352 -5.87 6.91 -13.81
C LYS A 352 -4.54 7.61 -13.62
N VAL A 353 -3.75 7.68 -14.69
CA VAL A 353 -2.40 8.24 -14.67
C VAL A 353 -2.16 9.18 -15.84
N LYS A 354 -1.11 9.99 -15.76
CA LYS A 354 -0.54 10.72 -16.88
C LYS A 354 0.95 10.43 -16.93
N MET A 355 1.39 9.75 -17.99
CA MET A 355 2.80 9.48 -18.23
C MET A 355 3.48 10.70 -18.83
N GLY A 356 4.70 11.00 -18.40
CA GLY A 356 5.52 12.07 -18.98
C GLY A 356 5.94 11.78 -20.42
N GLU A 357 6.29 12.83 -21.15
CA GLU A 357 6.70 12.76 -22.56
C GLU A 357 8.07 12.11 -22.79
N SER A 358 8.94 12.14 -21.78
CA SER A 358 10.30 11.61 -21.83
C SER A 358 10.55 10.62 -20.68
N GLY A 359 11.70 9.96 -20.68
CA GLY A 359 12.07 8.97 -19.66
C GLY A 359 11.45 7.60 -19.91
N LEU A 360 11.28 6.83 -18.83
CA LEU A 360 10.88 5.42 -18.85
C LEU A 360 9.68 5.17 -17.93
N PRO A 361 8.57 5.91 -18.08
CA PRO A 361 7.41 5.69 -17.22
C PRO A 361 6.85 4.28 -17.44
N ALA A 362 6.46 3.63 -16.35
CA ALA A 362 6.07 2.24 -16.39
C ALA A 362 5.04 1.90 -15.31
N ILE A 363 4.14 0.98 -15.64
CA ILE A 363 3.27 0.27 -14.71
C ILE A 363 3.49 -1.22 -14.94
N TRP A 364 3.82 -1.93 -13.86
CA TRP A 364 3.92 -3.39 -13.88
C TRP A 364 3.38 -3.96 -12.57
N MET A 365 3.26 -5.27 -12.54
CA MET A 365 2.73 -6.02 -11.42
C MET A 365 3.70 -7.13 -11.05
N LEU A 366 3.95 -7.27 -9.75
CA LEU A 366 4.84 -8.26 -9.19
C LEU A 366 4.08 -9.15 -8.22
N HIS A 367 4.48 -10.40 -8.14
CA HIS A 367 4.11 -11.24 -7.01
C HIS A 367 4.56 -10.60 -5.69
N GLY A 368 3.72 -10.60 -4.65
CA GLY A 368 3.93 -9.85 -3.41
C GLY A 368 5.24 -10.21 -2.70
N GLN A 369 5.69 -11.47 -2.84
CA GLN A 369 6.98 -11.89 -2.31
C GLN A 369 8.17 -11.16 -2.93
N VAL A 370 8.09 -10.72 -4.20
CA VAL A 370 9.18 -10.00 -4.88
C VAL A 370 9.49 -8.70 -4.15
N VAL A 371 8.47 -7.91 -3.83
CA VAL A 371 8.63 -6.62 -3.15
C VAL A 371 8.98 -6.79 -1.66
N ARG A 372 8.52 -7.88 -1.03
CA ARG A 372 8.87 -8.21 0.37
C ARG A 372 10.31 -8.72 0.54
N ALA A 373 10.84 -9.44 -0.43
CA ALA A 373 12.13 -10.15 -0.33
C ALA A 373 13.32 -9.43 -1.01
N ASN A 374 13.10 -8.26 -1.63
CA ASN A 374 14.07 -7.40 -2.35
C ASN A 374 13.88 -7.53 -3.86
N GLN A 375 13.10 -6.61 -4.41
CA GLN A 375 12.67 -6.60 -5.81
C GLN A 375 13.81 -6.73 -6.84
N TYR A 376 15.01 -6.26 -6.51
CA TYR A 376 16.18 -6.28 -7.41
C TYR A 376 17.35 -7.13 -6.88
N GLY A 377 17.13 -7.88 -5.80
CA GLY A 377 18.13 -8.73 -5.17
C GLY A 377 17.61 -10.13 -4.91
N CYS A 378 17.46 -10.47 -3.63
CA CYS A 378 16.99 -11.79 -3.22
C CYS A 378 15.49 -11.97 -3.43
N ASN A 379 15.03 -12.17 -4.67
CA ASN A 379 13.62 -12.41 -4.95
C ASN A 379 13.38 -13.70 -5.72
N CYS A 380 12.10 -14.04 -5.83
CA CYS A 380 11.61 -15.17 -6.59
C CYS A 380 11.31 -14.84 -8.06
N ARG A 381 11.50 -13.59 -8.52
CA ARG A 381 11.02 -13.10 -9.82
C ARG A 381 11.59 -13.84 -11.02
N GLY A 382 12.87 -14.25 -10.92
CA GLY A 382 13.67 -14.68 -12.07
C GLY A 382 14.15 -13.47 -12.88
N LEU A 383 15.39 -13.48 -13.40
CA LEU A 383 15.95 -12.34 -14.16
C LEU A 383 15.73 -12.46 -15.67
N ALA A 384 15.08 -13.53 -16.16
CA ALA A 384 14.89 -13.83 -17.59
C ALA A 384 13.89 -14.99 -17.76
N ASP A 385 13.87 -15.60 -18.95
CA ASP A 385 13.20 -16.87 -19.26
C ASP A 385 14.15 -18.05 -18.92
N PRO A 386 13.75 -19.03 -18.08
CA PRO A 386 12.41 -19.20 -17.53
C PRO A 386 12.19 -18.17 -16.43
N GLY A 387 10.95 -17.70 -16.32
CA GLY A 387 10.55 -16.74 -15.30
C GLY A 387 10.69 -17.28 -13.86
N GLY A 388 9.97 -16.63 -12.95
CA GLY A 388 9.92 -17.03 -11.55
C GLY A 388 8.52 -16.85 -10.98
N CYS A 389 8.40 -16.37 -9.75
CA CYS A 389 7.10 -16.22 -9.09
C CYS A 389 6.16 -15.19 -9.74
N GLY A 390 6.59 -14.49 -10.80
CA GLY A 390 5.71 -13.71 -11.67
C GLY A 390 6.06 -12.23 -11.75
N GLU A 391 6.12 -11.72 -12.99
CA GLU A 391 6.06 -10.30 -13.35
C GLU A 391 5.12 -10.13 -14.55
N LEU A 392 4.23 -9.14 -14.46
CA LEU A 392 3.32 -8.73 -15.53
C LEU A 392 3.54 -7.26 -15.82
N ASP A 393 4.17 -6.96 -16.94
CA ASP A 393 4.32 -5.60 -17.43
C ASP A 393 2.98 -5.16 -18.01
N ILE A 394 2.42 -4.05 -17.52
CA ILE A 394 1.08 -3.59 -17.89
C ILE A 394 1.20 -2.53 -18.98
N ALA A 395 2.00 -1.50 -18.72
CA ALA A 395 2.22 -0.39 -19.64
C ALA A 395 3.61 0.16 -19.41
N GLU A 396 4.58 -0.28 -20.21
CA GLU A 396 5.97 0.12 -20.08
C GLU A 396 6.53 0.82 -21.30
N VAL A 397 7.16 1.97 -21.08
CA VAL A 397 8.07 2.60 -22.03
C VAL A 397 9.44 1.97 -21.84
N LEU A 398 9.85 1.10 -22.78
CA LEU A 398 11.11 0.34 -22.69
C LEU A 398 12.35 1.15 -23.10
N THR A 399 12.17 2.16 -23.94
CA THR A 399 13.25 3.03 -24.39
C THR A 399 12.79 4.49 -24.35
N PRO A 400 13.66 5.45 -23.97
CA PRO A 400 13.25 6.84 -23.90
C PRO A 400 12.75 7.34 -25.25
N GLY A 401 11.56 7.95 -25.27
CA GLY A 401 10.93 8.46 -26.50
C GLY A 401 10.25 7.40 -27.36
N ALA A 402 10.09 6.16 -26.88
CA ALA A 402 9.26 5.18 -27.58
C ALA A 402 7.81 5.69 -27.71
N SER A 403 7.20 5.48 -28.87
CA SER A 403 5.80 5.84 -29.12
C SER A 403 4.81 4.76 -28.68
N THR A 404 5.31 3.63 -28.19
CA THR A 404 4.50 2.45 -27.88
C THR A 404 4.76 1.91 -26.49
N LEU A 405 3.75 1.25 -25.93
CA LEU A 405 3.79 0.59 -24.64
C LEU A 405 3.96 -0.91 -24.83
N ALA A 406 4.89 -1.46 -24.08
CA ALA A 406 5.07 -2.89 -23.96
C ALA A 406 4.21 -3.47 -22.83
N THR A 407 3.80 -4.72 -23.03
CA THR A 407 3.27 -5.62 -22.02
C THR A 407 3.96 -6.96 -22.20
N HIS A 408 4.26 -7.62 -21.09
CA HIS A 408 4.96 -8.90 -21.11
C HIS A 408 4.65 -9.65 -19.82
N TYR A 409 4.73 -10.96 -19.92
CA TYR A 409 4.38 -11.83 -18.81
C TYR A 409 5.50 -12.84 -18.57
N TYR A 410 6.27 -12.61 -17.51
CA TYR A 410 7.34 -13.50 -17.04
C TYR A 410 6.78 -14.42 -15.96
N TYR A 411 6.80 -15.74 -16.19
CA TYR A 411 6.17 -16.68 -15.26
C TYR A 411 6.87 -18.03 -15.15
N LEU A 412 6.96 -18.49 -13.91
CA LEU A 412 7.34 -19.82 -13.44
C LEU A 412 8.59 -20.41 -14.12
N ASP A 413 8.93 -21.63 -13.75
CA ASP A 413 10.04 -22.41 -14.32
C ASP A 413 9.79 -22.92 -15.75
N THR A 414 8.89 -22.28 -16.50
CA THR A 414 8.43 -22.77 -17.81
C THR A 414 8.86 -21.87 -18.96
N HIS A 415 9.38 -22.50 -20.03
CA HIS A 415 9.77 -21.82 -21.27
C HIS A 415 8.81 -22.07 -22.45
N PRO A 416 8.82 -21.17 -23.46
CA PRO A 416 9.20 -19.77 -23.33
C PRO A 416 8.05 -18.94 -22.76
N SER A 417 8.37 -17.91 -21.99
CA SER A 417 7.42 -16.82 -21.75
C SER A 417 6.98 -16.21 -23.10
N PRO A 418 5.68 -15.97 -23.36
CA PRO A 418 5.24 -15.35 -24.61
C PRO A 418 5.92 -14.00 -24.73
N GLY A 419 6.48 -13.70 -25.91
CA GLY A 419 7.41 -12.59 -26.16
C GLY A 419 6.90 -11.19 -25.78
N LYS A 420 7.76 -10.18 -25.92
CA LYS A 420 7.38 -8.78 -25.65
C LYS A 420 6.32 -8.35 -26.66
N ASP A 421 5.18 -7.89 -26.16
CA ASP A 421 4.11 -7.42 -27.02
C ASP A 421 3.94 -5.91 -26.88
N THR A 422 4.13 -5.22 -28.00
CA THR A 422 3.64 -3.84 -28.11
C THR A 422 2.13 -3.89 -28.25
N TRP A 423 1.40 -3.24 -27.36
CA TRP A 423 -0.06 -3.37 -27.31
C TRP A 423 -0.85 -2.06 -27.39
N ALA A 424 -0.21 -0.93 -27.06
CA ALA A 424 -0.85 0.38 -27.09
C ALA A 424 0.16 1.48 -27.48
N ASN A 425 -0.36 2.64 -27.86
CA ASN A 425 0.45 3.84 -28.04
C ASN A 425 0.66 4.54 -26.70
N VAL A 426 1.83 5.16 -26.53
CA VAL A 426 2.05 6.14 -25.47
C VAL A 426 1.22 7.38 -25.79
N LEU A 427 0.44 7.85 -24.82
CA LEU A 427 -0.32 9.10 -24.91
C LEU A 427 0.30 10.10 -23.92
N PRO A 428 1.44 10.72 -24.30
CA PRO A 428 2.22 11.53 -23.37
C PRO A 428 1.41 12.75 -22.94
N ASN A 429 1.56 13.13 -21.67
CA ASN A 429 0.87 14.28 -21.07
C ASN A 429 -0.67 14.22 -21.12
N GLN A 430 -1.26 13.06 -21.47
CA GLN A 430 -2.71 12.83 -21.41
C GLN A 430 -3.07 11.97 -20.20
N GLU A 431 -4.23 12.24 -19.61
CA GLU A 431 -4.80 11.35 -18.61
C GLU A 431 -5.33 10.09 -19.29
N VAL A 432 -4.87 8.94 -18.83
CA VAL A 432 -5.23 7.62 -19.36
C VAL A 432 -5.67 6.74 -18.21
N THR A 433 -6.72 5.97 -18.44
CA THR A 433 -7.16 4.92 -17.51
C THR A 433 -6.66 3.57 -18.01
N TYR A 434 -5.77 2.94 -17.25
CA TYR A 434 -5.38 1.55 -17.48
C TYR A 434 -6.20 0.64 -16.57
N VAL A 435 -6.70 -0.47 -17.12
CA VAL A 435 -7.44 -1.48 -16.36
C VAL A 435 -6.78 -2.84 -16.55
N THR A 436 -6.33 -3.43 -15.45
CA THR A 436 -5.74 -4.77 -15.41
C THR A 436 -6.72 -5.72 -14.74
N ILE A 437 -7.12 -6.77 -15.45
CA ILE A 437 -8.07 -7.79 -15.00
C ILE A 437 -7.32 -9.10 -14.84
N LEU A 438 -7.39 -9.69 -13.65
CA LEU A 438 -6.94 -11.05 -13.37
C LEU A 438 -8.12 -11.80 -12.76
N ASP A 439 -8.74 -12.70 -13.51
CA ASP A 439 -9.95 -13.41 -13.09
C ASP A 439 -9.74 -14.92 -13.09
N GLU A 440 -9.79 -15.53 -11.91
CA GLU A 440 -9.62 -16.98 -11.76
C GLU A 440 -10.78 -17.75 -12.37
N ALA A 441 -12.00 -17.20 -12.31
CA ALA A 441 -13.18 -17.91 -12.79
C ALA A 441 -13.13 -18.15 -14.30
N SER A 442 -12.67 -17.15 -15.06
CA SER A 442 -12.50 -17.24 -16.52
C SER A 442 -11.09 -17.62 -16.97
N GLY A 443 -10.08 -17.53 -16.08
CA GLY A 443 -8.67 -17.68 -16.45
C GLY A 443 -8.13 -16.50 -17.27
N VAL A 444 -8.78 -15.34 -17.21
CA VAL A 444 -8.40 -14.17 -18.02
C VAL A 444 -7.32 -13.35 -17.29
N ILE A 445 -6.26 -13.04 -18.03
CA ILE A 445 -5.34 -11.92 -17.74
C ILE A 445 -5.44 -10.94 -18.92
N LYS A 446 -5.92 -9.73 -18.64
CA LYS A 446 -6.23 -8.71 -19.66
C LYS A 446 -5.79 -7.32 -19.18
N VAL A 447 -5.28 -6.52 -20.11
CA VAL A 447 -4.95 -5.11 -19.93
C VAL A 447 -5.74 -4.29 -20.95
N LEU A 448 -6.32 -3.19 -20.48
CA LEU A 448 -7.15 -2.28 -21.27
C LEU A 448 -6.66 -0.85 -21.12
N GLN A 449 -6.69 -0.08 -22.20
CA GLN A 449 -6.46 1.35 -22.21
C GLN A 449 -7.78 2.07 -22.50
N PHE A 450 -8.10 3.11 -21.73
CA PHE A 450 -9.23 4.00 -21.95
C PHE A 450 -8.81 5.46 -21.80
N PRO A 451 -9.60 6.43 -22.31
CA PRO A 451 -9.44 7.83 -21.96
C PRO A 451 -9.53 8.07 -20.44
N GLY A 452 -8.92 9.15 -19.94
CA GLY A 452 -8.82 9.42 -18.51
C GLY A 452 -10.15 9.63 -17.77
N ASP A 453 -11.20 10.10 -18.46
CA ASP A 453 -12.55 10.28 -17.90
C ASP A 453 -13.32 8.97 -17.71
N ALA A 454 -12.91 7.90 -18.40
CA ALA A 454 -13.45 6.55 -18.22
C ALA A 454 -13.22 6.00 -16.80
N PHE A 455 -12.32 6.59 -16.00
CA PHE A 455 -12.15 6.23 -14.59
C PHE A 455 -13.45 6.38 -13.78
N SER A 456 -14.38 7.22 -14.24
CA SER A 456 -15.71 7.39 -13.62
C SER A 456 -16.47 6.06 -13.44
N VAL A 457 -16.27 5.08 -14.33
CA VAL A 457 -16.83 3.71 -14.21
C VAL A 457 -16.39 3.02 -12.92
N PHE A 458 -15.18 3.31 -12.44
CA PHE A 458 -14.56 2.69 -11.27
C PHE A 458 -14.74 3.51 -9.99
N SER A 459 -15.59 4.55 -9.99
CA SER A 459 -15.75 5.45 -8.85
C SER A 459 -16.67 4.90 -7.74
N GLY A 460 -17.63 4.03 -8.08
CA GLY A 460 -18.52 3.37 -7.10
C GLY A 460 -17.82 2.30 -6.25
N ASP A 461 -18.46 1.85 -5.18
CA ASP A 461 -17.89 0.86 -4.24
C ASP A 461 -17.95 -0.59 -4.75
N SER A 462 -18.58 -0.82 -5.91
CA SER A 462 -18.67 -2.13 -6.55
C SER A 462 -18.77 -1.99 -8.06
N LEU A 463 -18.39 -3.06 -8.78
CA LEU A 463 -18.69 -3.21 -10.21
C LEU A 463 -19.87 -4.17 -10.37
N SER A 464 -20.84 -3.78 -11.21
CA SER A 464 -21.96 -4.67 -11.53
C SER A 464 -21.48 -5.84 -12.39
N ALA A 465 -22.26 -6.93 -12.42
CA ALA A 465 -21.95 -8.07 -13.27
C ALA A 465 -21.90 -7.68 -14.75
N GLU A 466 -22.76 -6.76 -15.17
CA GLU A 466 -22.81 -6.22 -16.53
C GLU A 466 -21.57 -5.38 -16.85
N SER A 467 -21.11 -4.53 -15.93
CA SER A 467 -19.86 -3.77 -16.12
C SER A 467 -18.66 -4.70 -16.27
N VAL A 468 -18.57 -5.75 -15.44
CA VAL A 468 -17.46 -6.71 -15.55
C VAL A 468 -17.55 -7.54 -16.82
N ALA A 469 -18.76 -7.99 -17.20
CA ALA A 469 -18.95 -8.68 -18.48
C ALA A 469 -18.58 -7.77 -19.67
N ALA A 470 -18.92 -6.49 -19.63
CA ALA A 470 -18.56 -5.52 -20.66
C ALA A 470 -17.05 -5.25 -20.72
N LEU A 471 -16.34 -5.26 -19.57
CA LEU A 471 -14.88 -5.17 -19.52
C LEU A 471 -14.21 -6.43 -20.07
N LEU A 472 -14.74 -7.61 -19.74
CA LEU A 472 -14.24 -8.88 -20.26
C LEU A 472 -14.52 -9.04 -21.76
N ALA A 473 -15.57 -8.40 -22.29
CA ALA A 473 -15.96 -8.45 -23.70
C ALA A 473 -15.29 -7.40 -24.61
N GLN A 474 -14.51 -6.46 -24.05
CA GLN A 474 -13.63 -5.58 -24.85
C GLN A 474 -12.63 -6.43 -25.64
#